data_AF-A0A0R3PGJ3-F1
#
_entry.id   AF-A0A0R3PGJ3-F1
#
_cell.length_a   1.000
_cell.length_b   1.000
_cell.length_c   1.000
_cell.angle_alpha   90.00
_cell.angle_beta   90.00
_cell.angle_gamma   90.00
#
_symmetry.space_group_name_H-M   'P 1'
#
loop_
_entity.id
_entity.type
_entity.pdbx_description
1 polymer ?
#
loop_
_entity_poly.entity_id
_entity_poly.type
_entity_poly.pdbx_seq_one_letter_code
_entity_poly.pdbx_strand_id
1 'polypeptide(L)'
;MHPIISWICGVQSVALNMQTPGEELDLNFGLFRSNGNCGYVLKPDMLLKGIDPRSVLKPKVKLGIGIISAQYLPKSSGKDIIDPYVSVQIFGTPSDEFKWKTKVIKNNGFNPIWNQSFERDLYCPEITLLRFCVKDFDSTSSNDFIGEFSIPVSSVRRGYSTIRLNTGFQHIPDDSATLFVRIAIDRL
;
A
#
# COMPACT_ATOMS: atom_id res chain seq x y z
N MET A 1 -8.52 -14.61 -6.34
CA MET A 1 -8.33 -13.79 -7.56
C MET A 1 -8.00 -12.38 -7.11
N HIS A 2 -7.01 -11.75 -7.73
CA HIS A 2 -6.58 -10.41 -7.34
C HIS A 2 -7.61 -9.34 -7.78
N PRO A 3 -8.16 -8.51 -6.87
CA PRO A 3 -9.35 -7.69 -7.16
C PRO A 3 -9.11 -6.57 -8.18
N ILE A 4 -7.87 -6.09 -8.29
CA ILE A 4 -7.48 -5.00 -9.19
C ILE A 4 -7.82 -5.30 -10.65
N ILE A 5 -7.62 -6.54 -11.10
CA ILE A 5 -7.90 -6.93 -12.49
C ILE A 5 -9.39 -6.73 -12.82
N SER A 6 -10.27 -7.05 -11.88
CA SER A 6 -11.70 -6.85 -12.03
C SER A 6 -12.09 -5.37 -11.98
N TRP A 7 -11.50 -4.58 -11.08
CA TRP A 7 -11.80 -3.15 -10.97
C TRP A 7 -11.34 -2.34 -12.18
N ILE A 8 -10.19 -2.67 -12.79
CA ILE A 8 -9.72 -2.04 -14.04
C ILE A 8 -10.69 -2.27 -15.18
N CYS A 9 -11.36 -3.42 -15.22
CA CYS A 9 -12.42 -3.73 -16.18
C CYS A 9 -13.78 -3.10 -15.80
N GLY A 10 -13.84 -2.33 -14.73
CA GLY A 10 -15.06 -1.69 -14.25
C GLY A 10 -16.05 -2.64 -13.58
N VAL A 11 -15.65 -3.84 -13.16
CA VAL A 11 -16.53 -4.76 -12.41
C VAL A 11 -16.80 -4.17 -11.02
N GLN A 12 -18.07 -3.95 -10.69
CA GLN A 12 -18.48 -3.34 -9.41
C GLN A 12 -18.56 -4.32 -8.23
N SER A 13 -18.87 -5.60 -8.49
CA SER A 13 -19.10 -6.61 -7.46
C SER A 13 -18.02 -7.68 -7.56
N VAL A 14 -16.92 -7.46 -6.85
CA VAL A 14 -15.79 -8.38 -6.79
C VAL A 14 -15.84 -9.10 -5.45
N ALA A 15 -16.33 -10.34 -5.45
CA ALA A 15 -16.47 -11.12 -4.23
C ALA A 15 -15.10 -11.65 -3.77
N LEU A 16 -14.78 -11.42 -2.49
CA LEU A 16 -13.58 -11.92 -1.82
C LEU A 16 -13.97 -12.72 -0.58
N ASN A 17 -13.09 -13.63 -0.18
CA ASN A 17 -13.21 -14.37 1.07
C ASN A 17 -12.79 -13.47 2.24
N MET A 18 -13.75 -12.83 2.89
CA MET A 18 -13.50 -11.91 4.02
C MET A 18 -12.84 -12.58 5.23
N GLN A 19 -12.91 -13.92 5.32
CA GLN A 19 -12.28 -14.74 6.34
C GLN A 19 -10.80 -15.05 6.09
N THR A 20 -10.24 -14.62 4.94
CA THR A 20 -8.86 -14.93 4.55
C THR A 20 -8.05 -13.63 4.52
N PRO A 21 -7.29 -13.31 5.59
CA PRO A 21 -6.36 -12.19 5.60
C PRO A 21 -5.31 -12.35 4.48
N GLY A 22 -4.93 -11.23 3.87
CA GLY A 22 -3.99 -11.25 2.76
C GLY A 22 -4.04 -9.97 1.95
N GLU A 23 -3.12 -9.88 0.99
CA GLU A 23 -2.94 -8.69 0.15
C GLU A 23 -4.22 -8.29 -0.60
N GLU A 24 -4.99 -9.26 -1.08
CA GLU A 24 -6.26 -8.99 -1.77
C GLU A 24 -7.29 -8.31 -0.86
N LEU A 25 -7.37 -8.75 0.40
CA LEU A 25 -8.29 -8.20 1.38
C LEU A 25 -7.81 -6.83 1.89
N ASP A 26 -6.48 -6.65 2.03
CA ASP A 26 -5.85 -5.37 2.35
C ASP A 26 -6.19 -4.31 1.29
N LEU A 27 -6.07 -4.66 0.01
CA LEU A 27 -6.41 -3.78 -1.11
C LEU A 27 -7.91 -3.46 -1.12
N ASN A 28 -8.76 -4.44 -0.81
CA ASN A 28 -10.19 -4.24 -0.68
C ASN A 28 -10.54 -3.25 0.43
N PHE A 29 -10.01 -3.45 1.63
CA PHE A 29 -10.19 -2.51 2.73
C PHE A 29 -9.58 -1.14 2.42
N GLY A 30 -8.44 -1.10 1.72
CA GLY A 30 -7.81 0.14 1.27
C GLY A 30 -8.73 0.94 0.34
N LEU A 31 -9.28 0.32 -0.70
CA LEU A 31 -10.20 0.96 -1.64
C LEU A 31 -11.46 1.45 -0.93
N PHE A 32 -12.14 0.55 -0.22
CA PHE A 32 -13.44 0.82 0.41
C PHE A 32 -13.35 1.64 1.69
N ARG A 33 -12.13 1.96 2.17
CA ARG A 33 -11.95 3.00 3.19
C ARG A 33 -12.35 4.39 2.68
N SER A 34 -12.29 4.57 1.36
CA SER A 34 -12.78 5.77 0.70
C SER A 34 -14.27 5.97 0.97
N ASN A 35 -14.74 7.21 0.85
CA ASN A 35 -16.16 7.52 1.00
C ASN A 35 -16.77 7.07 2.35
N GLY A 36 -15.98 7.14 3.42
CA GLY A 36 -16.44 6.90 4.79
C GLY A 36 -16.78 5.44 5.10
N ASN A 37 -16.09 4.48 4.49
CA ASN A 37 -16.30 3.03 4.73
C ASN A 37 -17.71 2.53 4.40
N CYS A 38 -18.47 3.22 3.54
CA CYS A 38 -19.88 2.86 3.28
C CYS A 38 -20.06 1.64 2.36
N GLY A 39 -18.97 1.08 1.83
CA GLY A 39 -19.00 -0.04 0.88
C GLY A 39 -19.23 0.35 -0.58
N TYR A 40 -19.39 1.65 -0.88
CA TYR A 40 -19.56 2.17 -2.23
C TYR A 40 -18.55 3.25 -2.57
N VAL A 41 -17.79 3.05 -3.65
CA VAL A 41 -16.82 4.01 -4.19
C VAL A 41 -17.19 4.30 -5.65
N LEU A 42 -17.34 5.59 -5.98
CA LEU A 42 -17.65 6.01 -7.34
C LEU A 42 -16.47 5.66 -8.28
N LYS A 43 -16.77 5.00 -9.40
CA LYS A 43 -15.75 4.69 -10.42
C LYS A 43 -15.22 5.99 -11.04
N PRO A 44 -13.93 6.05 -11.43
CA PRO A 44 -13.41 7.20 -12.18
C PRO A 44 -14.16 7.42 -13.50
N ASP A 45 -14.22 8.68 -13.93
CA ASP A 45 -14.92 9.11 -15.14
C ASP A 45 -14.59 8.28 -16.39
N MET A 46 -13.34 7.82 -16.52
CA MET A 46 -12.94 7.01 -17.67
C MET A 46 -13.74 5.69 -17.74
N LEU A 47 -13.93 5.02 -16.61
CA LEU A 47 -14.69 3.77 -16.54
C LEU A 47 -16.18 4.03 -16.73
N LEU A 48 -16.69 5.16 -16.22
CA LEU A 48 -18.09 5.57 -16.45
C LEU A 48 -18.36 5.85 -17.94
N LYS A 49 -17.34 6.32 -18.68
CA LYS A 49 -17.39 6.57 -20.12
C LYS A 49 -17.01 5.35 -20.98
N GLY A 50 -16.74 4.19 -20.37
CA GLY A 50 -16.35 2.97 -21.09
C GLY A 50 -14.94 3.00 -21.68
N ILE A 51 -14.07 3.88 -21.20
CA ILE A 51 -12.67 3.99 -21.64
C ILE A 51 -11.82 3.03 -20.80
N ASP A 52 -11.07 2.17 -21.47
CA ASP A 52 -10.14 1.24 -20.81
C ASP A 52 -8.94 1.99 -20.21
N PRO A 53 -8.69 1.92 -18.89
CA PRO A 53 -7.54 2.56 -18.26
C PRO A 53 -6.19 2.12 -18.84
N ARG A 54 -6.11 0.91 -19.40
CA ARG A 54 -4.88 0.38 -20.02
C ARG A 54 -4.53 1.06 -21.34
N SER A 55 -5.47 1.81 -21.92
CA SER A 55 -5.25 2.58 -23.15
C SER A 55 -4.54 3.92 -22.92
N VAL A 56 -4.31 4.33 -21.67
CA VAL A 56 -3.65 5.60 -21.34
C VAL A 56 -2.14 5.48 -21.60
N LEU A 57 -1.65 6.26 -22.58
CA LEU A 57 -0.24 6.19 -23.03
C LEU A 57 0.66 7.27 -22.45
N LYS A 58 0.11 8.25 -21.73
CA LYS A 58 0.87 9.35 -21.14
C LYS A 58 0.74 9.35 -19.63
N PRO A 59 1.85 9.48 -18.88
CA PRO A 59 1.77 9.63 -17.45
C PRO A 59 1.09 10.95 -17.09
N LYS A 60 0.27 10.94 -16.04
CA LYS A 60 -0.48 12.11 -15.55
C LYS A 60 0.12 12.71 -14.29
N VAL A 61 0.75 11.88 -13.46
CA VAL A 61 1.37 12.33 -12.20
C VAL A 61 2.70 11.65 -11.97
N LYS A 62 3.63 12.37 -11.33
CA LYS A 62 4.85 11.82 -10.75
C LYS A 62 4.63 11.63 -9.26
N LEU A 63 4.71 10.38 -8.79
CA LEU A 63 4.58 9.99 -7.39
C LEU A 63 5.97 9.87 -6.76
N GLY A 64 6.24 10.64 -5.72
CA GLY A 64 7.44 10.54 -4.90
C GLY A 64 7.10 10.04 -3.49
N ILE A 65 7.82 9.04 -3.00
CA ILE A 65 7.59 8.41 -1.69
C ILE A 65 8.90 8.36 -0.92
N GLY A 66 8.98 9.04 0.21
CA GLY A 66 10.05 8.94 1.19
C GLY A 66 9.63 8.10 2.39
N ILE A 67 10.30 6.95 2.59
CA ILE A 67 10.20 6.12 3.79
C ILE A 67 11.24 6.59 4.79
N ILE A 68 10.80 7.24 5.87
CA ILE A 68 11.67 7.93 6.81
C ILE A 68 12.01 6.99 7.96
N SER A 69 11.00 6.59 8.74
CA SER A 69 11.16 5.75 9.94
C SER A 69 9.87 5.01 10.29
N ALA A 70 9.94 4.08 11.22
CA ALA A 70 8.76 3.51 11.88
C ALA A 70 8.89 3.60 13.39
N GLN A 71 7.79 3.37 14.11
CA GLN A 71 7.73 3.36 15.57
C GLN A 71 6.97 2.13 16.04
N TYR A 72 7.45 1.51 17.13
CA TYR A 72 6.77 0.43 17.85
C TYR A 72 6.26 -0.73 16.97
N LEU A 73 7.09 -1.19 16.03
CA LEU A 73 6.74 -2.34 15.20
C LEU A 73 6.60 -3.60 16.05
N PRO A 74 5.48 -4.35 15.94
CA PRO A 74 5.28 -5.56 16.70
C PRO A 74 6.22 -6.67 16.22
N LYS A 75 6.53 -7.59 17.13
CA LYS A 75 7.29 -8.80 16.80
C LYS A 75 6.34 -9.88 16.28
N SER A 76 6.71 -10.57 15.20
CA SER A 76 6.16 -11.91 14.95
C SER A 76 6.66 -12.85 16.05
N SER A 77 5.84 -13.82 16.42
CA SER A 77 6.06 -14.74 17.55
C SER A 77 7.49 -15.28 17.64
N GLY A 78 8.22 -14.94 18.71
CA GLY A 78 9.62 -15.34 18.92
C GLY A 78 10.33 -14.50 19.97
N LYS A 79 11.59 -14.85 20.31
CA LYS A 79 12.43 -14.06 21.24
C LYS A 79 13.28 -13.02 20.54
N ASP A 80 13.49 -13.15 19.23
CA ASP A 80 14.43 -12.31 18.49
C ASP A 80 13.90 -10.90 18.23
N ILE A 81 14.80 -9.98 17.92
CA ILE A 81 14.44 -8.61 17.56
C ILE A 81 14.30 -8.56 16.05
N ILE A 82 13.19 -8.02 15.58
CA ILE A 82 12.91 -7.94 14.14
C ILE A 82 13.96 -7.13 13.37
N ASP A 83 14.17 -7.54 12.13
CA ASP A 83 15.00 -6.95 11.09
C ASP A 83 14.10 -6.28 10.02
N PRO A 84 13.44 -5.14 10.30
CA PRO A 84 12.38 -4.65 9.44
C PRO A 84 12.88 -4.06 8.11
N TYR A 85 12.10 -4.26 7.07
CA TYR A 85 12.10 -3.47 5.84
C TYR A 85 10.68 -3.12 5.40
N VAL A 86 10.56 -2.07 4.60
CA VAL A 86 9.28 -1.63 4.04
C VAL A 86 9.25 -1.96 2.56
N SER A 87 8.23 -2.69 2.14
CA SER A 87 7.86 -2.83 0.75
C SER A 87 6.81 -1.79 0.39
N VAL A 88 7.12 -0.96 -0.61
CA VAL A 88 6.20 0.02 -1.18
C VAL A 88 5.67 -0.55 -2.48
N GLN A 89 4.38 -0.79 -2.55
CA GLN A 89 3.72 -1.48 -3.67
C GLN A 89 2.67 -0.56 -4.30
N ILE A 90 2.68 -0.50 -5.62
CA ILE A 90 1.72 0.23 -6.43
C ILE A 90 0.91 -0.81 -7.20
N PHE A 91 -0.40 -0.75 -7.05
CA PHE A 91 -1.35 -1.64 -7.71
C PHE A 91 -2.28 -0.81 -8.59
N GLY A 92 -2.51 -1.24 -9.82
CA GLY A 92 -3.31 -0.49 -10.79
C GLY A 92 -3.17 -1.10 -12.17
N THR A 93 -3.12 -0.27 -13.20
CA THR A 93 -2.83 -0.77 -14.55
C THR A 93 -1.46 -1.45 -14.61
N PRO A 94 -1.22 -2.36 -15.58
CA PRO A 94 0.11 -2.95 -15.78
C PRO A 94 1.23 -1.92 -15.96
N SER A 95 0.92 -0.73 -16.51
CA SER A 95 1.90 0.36 -16.66
C SER A 95 2.29 1.03 -15.34
N ASP A 96 1.37 1.02 -14.37
CA ASP A 96 1.54 1.64 -13.05
C ASP A 96 2.09 0.67 -12.00
N GLU A 97 1.85 -0.64 -12.19
CA GLU A 97 2.22 -1.67 -11.21
C GLU A 97 3.73 -1.67 -10.93
N PHE A 98 4.10 -1.53 -9.66
CA PHE A 98 5.49 -1.49 -9.25
C PHE A 98 5.68 -1.90 -7.79
N LYS A 99 6.88 -2.40 -7.46
CA LYS A 99 7.25 -2.76 -6.08
C LYS A 99 8.68 -2.34 -5.76
N TRP A 100 8.85 -1.50 -4.75
CA TRP A 100 10.14 -1.23 -4.12
C TRP A 100 10.27 -1.93 -2.78
N LYS A 101 11.51 -2.07 -2.33
CA LYS A 101 11.86 -2.46 -0.97
C LYS A 101 12.93 -1.51 -0.46
N THR A 102 12.82 -1.12 0.80
CA THR A 102 13.90 -0.44 1.50
C THR A 102 15.02 -1.42 1.84
N LYS A 103 16.16 -0.89 2.31
CA LYS A 103 17.15 -1.68 3.05
C LYS A 103 16.52 -2.30 4.29
N VAL A 104 17.10 -3.41 4.74
CA VAL A 104 16.79 -4.03 6.04
C VAL A 104 17.52 -3.27 7.14
N ILE A 105 16.83 -2.96 8.24
CA ILE A 105 17.44 -2.45 9.47
C ILE A 105 17.54 -3.61 10.45
N LYS A 106 18.75 -3.93 10.91
CA LYS A 106 18.95 -5.08 11.80
C LYS A 106 18.58 -4.77 13.25
N ASN A 107 17.93 -5.71 13.91
CA ASN A 107 17.61 -5.76 15.33
C ASN A 107 16.99 -4.45 15.85
N ASN A 108 16.05 -3.87 15.09
CA ASN A 108 15.37 -2.64 15.51
C ASN A 108 13.92 -2.55 15.03
N GLY A 109 12.99 -3.04 15.85
CA GLY A 109 11.56 -2.79 15.69
C GLY A 109 11.05 -1.53 16.40
N PHE A 110 11.83 -0.96 17.32
CA PHE A 110 11.36 0.12 18.18
C PHE A 110 11.28 1.46 17.45
N ASN A 111 12.32 1.80 16.70
CA ASN A 111 12.41 3.08 15.97
C ASN A 111 13.34 3.01 14.73
N PRO A 112 13.17 2.05 13.81
CA PRO A 112 14.02 1.94 12.62
C PRO A 112 13.94 3.19 11.74
N ILE A 113 15.08 3.60 11.16
CA ILE A 113 15.19 4.75 10.27
C ILE A 113 15.79 4.29 8.93
N TRP A 114 15.03 4.46 7.85
CA TRP A 114 15.47 4.12 6.49
C TRP A 114 16.01 5.32 5.73
N ASN A 115 15.30 6.45 5.76
CA ASN A 115 15.55 7.63 4.94
C ASN A 115 15.78 7.29 3.46
N GLN A 116 14.86 6.51 2.87
CA GLN A 116 14.94 6.09 1.47
C GLN A 116 13.75 6.62 0.67
N SER A 117 14.03 7.12 -0.52
CA SER A 117 13.02 7.71 -1.40
C SER A 117 12.91 6.94 -2.71
N PHE A 118 11.69 6.90 -3.24
CA PHE A 118 11.32 6.24 -4.49
C PHE A 118 10.47 7.19 -5.33
N GLU A 119 10.56 7.06 -6.66
CA GLU A 119 9.76 7.85 -7.59
C GLU A 119 9.23 7.00 -8.73
N ARG A 120 8.00 7.28 -9.18
CA ARG A 120 7.39 6.65 -10.35
C ARG A 120 6.39 7.56 -11.02
N ASP A 121 6.36 7.51 -12.35
CA ASP A 121 5.31 8.14 -13.14
C ASP A 121 4.09 7.22 -13.21
N LEU A 122 2.91 7.78 -12.95
CA LEU A 122 1.62 7.07 -13.00
C LEU A 122 0.76 7.58 -14.16
N TYR A 123 0.21 6.63 -14.91
CA TYR A 123 -0.67 6.82 -16.06
C TYR A 123 -2.13 6.93 -15.63
N CYS A 124 -2.58 6.09 -14.69
CA CYS A 124 -3.96 6.07 -14.23
C CYS A 124 -4.09 6.17 -12.70
N PRO A 125 -3.61 7.28 -12.08
CA PRO A 125 -3.65 7.46 -10.63
C PRO A 125 -5.06 7.36 -10.02
N GLU A 126 -6.11 7.56 -10.82
CA GLU A 126 -7.51 7.48 -10.37
C GLU A 126 -7.97 6.06 -10.01
N ILE A 127 -7.27 5.03 -10.50
CA ILE A 127 -7.53 3.61 -10.19
C ILE A 127 -6.35 2.93 -9.48
N THR A 128 -5.32 3.69 -9.12
CA THR A 128 -4.10 3.17 -8.49
C THR A 128 -4.26 3.14 -6.97
N LEU A 129 -3.87 2.02 -6.36
CA LEU A 129 -3.67 1.90 -4.91
C LEU A 129 -2.19 1.86 -4.56
N LEU A 130 -1.86 2.51 -3.45
CA LEU A 130 -0.56 2.49 -2.80
C LEU A 130 -0.67 1.64 -1.54
N ARG A 131 0.20 0.65 -1.40
CA ARG A 131 0.30 -0.21 -0.22
C ARG A 131 1.71 -0.14 0.36
N PHE A 132 1.77 0.08 1.66
CA PHE A 132 2.98 -0.07 2.47
C PHE A 132 2.88 -1.40 3.20
N CYS A 133 3.90 -2.24 3.11
CA CYS A 133 3.95 -3.52 3.83
C CYS A 133 5.30 -3.64 4.53
N VAL A 134 5.28 -3.65 5.86
CA VAL A 134 6.45 -3.86 6.72
C VAL A 134 6.60 -5.35 6.97
N LYS A 135 7.82 -5.85 6.80
CA LYS A 135 8.15 -7.26 6.98
C LYS A 135 9.43 -7.43 7.79
N ASP A 136 9.50 -8.52 8.52
CA ASP A 136 10.72 -8.98 9.18
C ASP A 136 11.56 -9.76 8.17
N PHE A 137 12.84 -9.42 8.04
CA PHE A 137 13.74 -10.13 7.14
C PHE A 137 14.31 -11.38 7.83
N ASP A 138 14.06 -12.55 7.24
CA ASP A 138 14.72 -13.80 7.63
C ASP A 138 15.60 -14.30 6.48
N SER A 139 16.84 -14.66 6.80
CA SER A 139 17.80 -15.21 5.83
C SER A 139 17.58 -16.69 5.51
N THR A 140 16.83 -17.39 6.37
CA THR A 140 16.67 -18.85 6.36
C THR A 140 15.23 -19.29 6.09
N SER A 141 14.25 -18.40 6.27
CA SER A 141 12.84 -18.69 6.08
C SER A 141 12.14 -17.60 5.25
N SER A 142 10.81 -17.69 5.09
CA SER A 142 10.03 -16.62 4.48
C SER A 142 9.96 -15.42 5.41
N ASN A 143 10.16 -14.22 4.87
CA ASN A 143 10.01 -12.97 5.61
C ASN A 143 8.61 -12.82 6.23
N ASP A 144 8.55 -12.62 7.54
CA ASP A 144 7.30 -12.51 8.28
C ASP A 144 6.61 -11.17 8.03
N PHE A 145 5.28 -11.20 8.08
CA PHE A 145 4.46 -9.99 8.05
C PHE A 145 4.51 -9.29 9.41
N ILE A 146 4.75 -7.98 9.39
CA ILE A 146 4.68 -7.13 10.59
C ILE A 146 3.42 -6.27 10.56
N GLY A 147 3.20 -5.58 9.44
CA GLY A 147 2.04 -4.73 9.28
C GLY A 147 1.91 -4.16 7.87
N GLU A 148 0.74 -3.61 7.56
CA GLU A 148 0.49 -2.97 6.27
C GLU A 148 -0.43 -1.76 6.38
N PHE A 149 -0.47 -0.98 5.30
CA PHE A 149 -1.53 0.00 5.08
C PHE A 149 -1.72 0.22 3.59
N SER A 150 -2.98 0.14 3.13
CA SER A 150 -3.37 0.31 1.74
C SER A 150 -4.30 1.51 1.56
N ILE A 151 -4.07 2.33 0.52
CA ILE A 151 -4.84 3.55 0.25
C ILE A 151 -4.88 3.89 -1.26
N PRO A 152 -5.99 4.37 -1.82
CA PRO A 152 -6.01 4.91 -3.19
C PRO A 152 -5.11 6.13 -3.31
N VAL A 153 -4.34 6.23 -4.40
CA VAL A 153 -3.45 7.37 -4.65
C VAL A 153 -4.22 8.70 -4.65
N SER A 154 -5.45 8.69 -5.14
CA SER A 154 -6.37 9.85 -5.12
C SER A 154 -6.74 10.34 -3.71
N SER A 155 -6.61 9.48 -2.70
CA SER A 155 -6.93 9.79 -1.30
C SER A 155 -5.69 10.11 -0.45
N VAL A 156 -4.50 10.11 -1.06
CA VAL A 156 -3.25 10.38 -0.35
C VAL A 156 -3.07 11.88 -0.10
N ARG A 157 -2.78 12.24 1.15
CA ARG A 157 -2.34 13.59 1.52
C ARG A 157 -0.85 13.76 1.23
N ARG A 158 -0.49 14.87 0.57
CA ARG A 158 0.90 15.25 0.30
C ARG A 158 1.61 15.76 1.55
N GLY A 159 2.94 15.68 1.56
CA GLY A 159 3.80 16.13 2.64
C GLY A 159 4.16 15.01 3.61
N TYR A 160 4.52 15.39 4.83
CA TYR A 160 4.86 14.44 5.90
C TYR A 160 3.58 13.89 6.53
N SER A 161 3.55 12.59 6.79
CA SER A 161 2.41 11.92 7.41
C SER A 161 2.86 10.70 8.20
N THR A 162 2.12 10.42 9.26
CA THR A 162 2.26 9.21 10.06
C THR A 162 1.13 8.26 9.70
N ILE A 163 1.48 7.06 9.24
CA ILE A 163 0.56 6.01 8.85
C ILE A 163 0.46 5.03 10.02
N ARG A 164 -0.73 4.77 10.53
CA ARG A 164 -0.98 3.67 11.46
C ARG A 164 -1.06 2.37 10.68
N LEU A 165 -0.26 1.39 11.09
CA LEU A 165 -0.20 0.10 10.43
C LEU A 165 -1.33 -0.80 10.93
N ASN A 166 -1.83 -1.63 10.04
CA ASN A 166 -2.65 -2.77 10.35
C ASN A 166 -1.73 -3.95 10.65
N THR A 167 -1.81 -4.55 11.84
CA THR A 167 -0.87 -5.58 12.32
C THR A 167 -1.59 -6.86 12.74
N GLY A 168 -0.81 -7.88 13.11
CA GLY A 168 -1.32 -9.18 13.54
C GLY A 168 -1.95 -10.00 12.41
N PHE A 169 -2.41 -11.20 12.73
CA PHE A 169 -2.95 -12.14 11.74
C PHE A 169 -4.17 -11.59 10.98
N GLN A 170 -5.02 -10.80 11.65
CA GLN A 170 -6.24 -10.25 11.04
C GLN A 170 -6.02 -8.90 10.34
N HIS A 171 -4.79 -8.36 10.34
CA HIS A 171 -4.46 -7.05 9.76
C HIS A 171 -5.40 -5.97 10.29
N ILE A 172 -5.42 -5.80 11.62
CA ILE A 172 -6.28 -4.80 12.28
C ILE A 172 -5.46 -3.56 12.67
N PRO A 173 -6.08 -2.36 12.72
CA PRO A 173 -5.38 -1.14 13.09
C PRO A 173 -4.65 -1.28 14.44
N ASP A 174 -3.38 -0.90 14.45
CA ASP A 174 -2.53 -0.85 15.63
C ASP A 174 -2.41 0.59 16.13
N ASP A 175 -2.61 0.79 17.44
CA ASP A 175 -2.55 2.13 18.05
C ASP A 175 -1.12 2.64 18.22
N SER A 176 -0.13 1.75 18.23
CA SER A 176 1.27 2.09 18.49
C SER A 176 2.14 1.99 17.23
N ALA A 177 1.91 0.98 16.38
CA ALA A 177 2.76 0.72 15.23
C ALA A 177 2.52 1.74 14.11
N THR A 178 3.52 2.58 13.83
CA THR A 178 3.40 3.63 12.83
C THR A 178 4.56 3.69 11.85
N LEU A 179 4.28 4.15 10.64
CA LEU A 179 5.27 4.46 9.60
C LEU A 179 5.24 5.97 9.32
N PHE A 180 6.39 6.63 9.49
CA PHE A 180 6.55 8.03 9.14
C PHE A 180 7.08 8.15 7.70
N VAL A 181 6.31 8.85 6.86
CA VAL A 181 6.57 8.97 5.44
C VAL A 181 6.47 10.43 4.97
N ARG A 182 7.05 10.72 3.81
CA ARG A 182 6.77 11.91 3.02
C ARG A 182 6.26 11.50 1.66
N ILE A 183 5.12 12.02 1.22
CA ILE A 183 4.57 11.72 -0.11
C ILE A 183 4.45 13.01 -0.93
N ALA A 184 4.93 12.99 -2.17
CA ALA A 184 4.82 14.05 -3.16
C ALA A 184 4.03 13.52 -4.37
N ILE A 185 3.15 14.34 -4.93
CA ILE A 185 2.38 14.02 -6.13
C ILE A 185 2.38 15.26 -7.00
N ASP A 186 3.14 15.23 -8.09
CA ASP A 186 3.27 16.34 -9.02
C ASP A 186 2.51 16.00 -10.32
N ARG A 187 1.74 16.95 -10.86
CA ARG A 187 1.03 16.75 -12.14
C ARG A 187 2.03 16.91 -13.29
N LEU A 188 1.94 16.03 -14.28
CA LEU A 188 2.75 16.03 -15.50
C LEU A 188 1.99 16.65 -16.68
#